data_AF-A0AAW4KRU9-F1
#
_entry.id   AF-A0AAW4KRU9-F1
#
_cell.length_a   1.000
_cell.length_b   1.000
_cell.length_c   1.000
_cell.angle_alpha   90.00
_cell.angle_beta   90.00
_cell.angle_gamma   90.00
#
_symmetry.space_group_name_H-M   'P 1'
#
loop_
_entity.id
_entity.type
_entity.pdbx_description
1 polymer ?
#
loop_
_entity_poly.entity_id
_entity_poly.type
_entity_poly.pdbx_seq_one_letter_code
_entity_poly.pdbx_strand_id
1 'polypeptide(L)'
;MGGLLLGGSLGFAVGLWLGLSRRSERLFGPTLSALRQIAIFAWVPLLTAWFGLGEMAKWVFIALAAFFPLFIATQRSVLNLSPQL
;
A
#
# COMPACT_ATOMS: atom_id res chain seq x y z
N MET A 1 15.20 8.41 -1.82
CA MET A 1 14.80 7.23 -2.62
C MET A 1 14.39 6.02 -1.78
N GLY A 2 14.92 5.80 -0.58
CA GLY A 2 14.61 4.55 0.13
C GLY A 2 13.16 4.42 0.63
N GLY A 3 12.44 5.51 0.90
CA GLY A 3 10.99 5.46 1.15
C GLY A 3 10.19 4.87 -0.04
N LEU A 4 10.58 5.21 -1.27
CA LEU A 4 9.96 4.67 -2.49
C LEU A 4 10.26 3.17 -2.64
N LEU A 5 11.50 2.75 -2.41
CA LEU A 5 11.89 1.34 -2.50
C LEU A 5 11.18 0.50 -1.43
N LEU A 6 11.08 1.00 -0.21
CA LEU A 6 10.37 0.32 0.89
C LEU A 6 8.87 0.25 0.60
N GLY A 7 8.22 1.38 0.34
CA GLY A 7 6.79 1.41 0.02
C GLY A 7 6.44 0.62 -1.23
N GLY A 8 7.29 0.69 -2.25
CA GLY A 8 7.14 -0.02 -3.50
C GLY A 8 7.30 -1.54 -3.33
N SER A 9 8.40 -2.01 -2.74
CA SER A 9 8.58 -3.45 -2.51
C SER A 9 7.47 -4.05 -1.65
N LEU A 10 7.03 -3.34 -0.60
CA LEU A 10 5.90 -3.77 0.23
C LEU A 10 4.58 -3.77 -0.55
N GLY A 11 4.30 -2.71 -1.32
CA GLY A 11 3.07 -2.61 -2.12
C GLY A 11 2.98 -3.73 -3.14
N PHE A 12 4.09 -4.00 -3.82
CA PHE A 12 4.20 -5.11 -4.78
C PHE A 12 3.98 -6.47 -4.10
N ALA A 13 4.68 -6.77 -3.00
CA ALA A 13 4.57 -8.04 -2.30
C ALA A 13 3.15 -8.30 -1.78
N VAL A 14 2.54 -7.28 -1.15
CA VAL A 14 1.18 -7.36 -0.63
C VAL A 14 0.15 -7.47 -1.76
N GLY A 15 0.34 -6.72 -2.85
CA GLY A 15 -0.54 -6.77 -4.02
C GLY A 15 -0.51 -8.12 -4.73
N LEU A 16 0.68 -8.71 -4.82
CA LEU A 16 0.87 -10.05 -5.37
C LEU A 16 0.19 -11.10 -4.49
N TRP A 17 0.40 -11.05 -3.17
CA TRP A 17 -0.20 -12.00 -2.24
C TRP A 17 -1.73 -11.94 -2.24
N LEU A 18 -2.30 -10.74 -2.27
CA LEU A 18 -3.75 -10.54 -2.30
C LEU A 18 -4.36 -10.87 -3.66
N GLY A 19 -3.67 -10.58 -4.76
CA GLY A 19 -4.12 -10.95 -6.10
C GLY A 19 -4.12 -12.46 -6.33
N LEU A 20 -3.16 -13.20 -5.73
CA LEU A 20 -3.05 -14.65 -5.89
C LEU A 20 -4.02 -15.45 -4.99
N SER A 21 -4.46 -14.91 -3.86
CA SER A 21 -5.28 -15.63 -2.89
C SER A 21 -6.62 -14.96 -2.61
N ARG A 22 -7.71 -15.61 -3.05
CA ARG A 22 -9.10 -15.16 -2.82
C ARG A 22 -9.48 -15.09 -1.34
N ARG A 23 -8.85 -15.91 -0.48
CA ARG A 23 -9.10 -15.89 0.98
C ARG A 23 -8.51 -14.65 1.63
N SER A 24 -7.27 -14.31 1.28
CA SER A 24 -6.62 -13.09 1.78
C SER A 24 -7.32 -11.85 1.25
N GLU A 25 -7.76 -11.85 -0.01
CA GLU A 25 -8.55 -10.73 -0.56
C GLU A 25 -9.85 -10.50 0.23
N ARG A 26 -10.57 -11.56 0.60
CA ARG A 26 -11.80 -11.45 1.41
C ARG A 26 -11.54 -10.96 2.83
N LEU A 27 -10.44 -11.37 3.45
CA LEU A 27 -10.11 -10.95 4.83
C LEU A 27 -9.53 -9.53 4.88
N PHE A 28 -8.55 -9.22 4.03
CA PHE A 28 -7.77 -7.98 4.11
C PHE A 28 -8.20 -6.92 3.10
N GLY A 29 -8.89 -7.29 2.03
CA GLY A 29 -9.38 -6.35 1.00
C GLY A 29 -10.27 -5.24 1.55
N PRO A 30 -11.25 -5.53 2.44
CA PRO A 30 -12.06 -4.49 3.08
C PRO A 30 -11.23 -3.51 3.92
N THR A 31 -10.30 -4.03 4.74
CA THR A 31 -9.41 -3.22 5.58
C THR A 31 -8.52 -2.31 4.74
N LEU A 32 -7.91 -2.84 3.67
CA LEU A 32 -7.06 -2.06 2.77
C LEU A 32 -7.86 -1.03 1.98
N SER A 33 -9.09 -1.35 1.60
CA SER A 33 -10.00 -0.40 0.96
C SER A 33 -10.40 0.73 1.89
N ALA A 34 -10.62 0.45 3.18
CA ALA A 34 -10.88 1.47 4.20
C ALA A 34 -9.64 2.35 4.41
N LEU A 35 -8.45 1.77 4.53
CA LEU A 35 -7.19 2.50 4.66
C LEU A 35 -6.91 3.41 3.45
N ARG A 36 -7.31 2.99 2.23
CA ARG A 36 -7.19 3.81 1.01
C ARG A 36 -8.14 5.01 1.01
N GLN A 37 -9.33 4.88 1.60
CA GLN A 37 -10.28 6.00 1.68
C GLN A 37 -9.79 7.10 2.60
N ILE A 38 -8.93 6.78 3.56
CA ILE A 38 -8.23 7.77 4.37
C ILE A 38 -7.32 8.56 3.43
N ALA A 39 -7.64 9.84 3.24
CA ALA A 39 -6.84 10.74 2.42
C ALA A 39 -5.38 10.68 2.86
N ILE A 40 -4.44 10.62 1.92
CA ILE A 40 -3.03 10.47 2.26
C ILE A 40 -2.53 11.59 3.20
N PHE A 41 -3.11 12.78 3.05
CA PHE A 41 -2.84 13.95 3.89
C PHE A 41 -3.28 13.78 5.34
N ALA A 42 -4.27 12.93 5.63
CA ALA A 42 -4.71 12.64 7.00
C ALA A 42 -3.66 11.87 7.81
N TRP A 43 -2.67 11.26 7.15
CA TRP A 43 -1.56 10.62 7.83
C TRP A 43 -0.49 11.62 8.30
N VAL A 44 -0.44 12.84 7.74
CA VAL A 44 0.58 13.84 8.08
C VAL A 44 0.60 14.17 9.58
N PRO A 45 -0.54 14.47 10.23
CA PRO A 45 -0.56 14.77 11.67
C PRO A 45 -0.13 13.57 12.52
N LEU A 46 -0.58 12.37 12.16
CA LEU A 46 -0.22 11.12 12.84
C LEU A 46 1.29 10.86 12.77
N LEU A 47 1.86 10.97 11.58
CA LEU A 47 3.30 10.80 11.36
C LEU A 47 4.11 11.86 12.09
N THR A 48 3.60 13.08 12.14
CA THR A 48 4.25 14.18 12.87
C THR A 48 4.20 13.92 14.39
N ALA A 49 3.09 13.39 14.91
CA ALA A 49 2.96 13.04 16.32
C ALA A 49 3.88 11.89 16.74
N TRP A 50 4.07 10.87 15.89
CA TRP A 50 4.94 9.73 16.21
C TRP A 50 6.42 9.98 15.94
N PHE A 51 6.76 10.56 14.78
CA PHE A 51 8.13 10.66 14.28
C PHE A 51 8.68 12.09 14.29
N GLY A 52 7.86 13.08 14.62
CA GLY A 52 8.20 14.50 14.52
C GLY A 52 8.28 14.99 13.07
N LEU A 53 8.90 16.16 12.88
CA LEU A 53 9.12 16.79 11.56
C LEU A 53 10.42 16.33 10.89
N GLY A 54 10.99 15.22 11.35
CA GLY A 54 12.30 14.72 10.92
C GLY A 54 12.27 14.02 9.56
N GLU A 55 13.45 13.56 9.15
CA GLU A 55 13.62 12.85 7.88
C GLU A 55 12.83 11.54 7.83
N MET A 56 12.75 10.81 8.95
CA MET A 56 11.98 9.55 9.02
C MET A 56 10.49 9.73 8.67
N ALA A 57 9.85 10.83 9.10
CA ALA A 57 8.46 11.11 8.75
C ALA A 57 8.26 11.26 7.24
N LYS A 58 9.20 11.92 6.54
CA LYS A 58 9.18 12.06 5.08
C LYS A 58 9.32 10.71 4.39
N TRP A 59 10.22 9.85 4.88
CA TRP A 59 10.44 8.53 4.29
C TRP A 59 9.22 7.63 4.43
N VAL A 60 8.59 7.61 5.61
CA VAL A 60 7.36 6.85 5.86
C VAL A 60 6.20 7.39 5.03
N PHE A 61 6.06 8.71 4.90
CA PHE A 61 5.04 9.33 4.06
C PHE A 61 5.19 8.93 2.59
N ILE A 62 6.42 9.00 2.05
CA ILE A 62 6.71 8.57 0.67
C ILE A 62 6.43 7.07 0.51
N ALA A 63 6.77 6.25 1.50
CA ALA A 63 6.49 4.81 1.46
C ALA A 63 4.97 4.53 1.40
N LEU A 64 4.16 5.18 2.23
CA LEU A 64 2.70 5.08 2.19
C LEU A 64 2.14 5.55 0.84
N ALA A 65 2.68 6.65 0.30
CA ALA A 65 2.25 7.20 -1.00
C ALA A 65 2.56 6.27 -2.17
N ALA A 66 3.69 5.55 -2.12
CA ALA A 66 4.05 4.56 -3.12
C ALA A 66 3.33 3.22 -2.93
N PHE A 67 3.04 2.84 -1.69
CA PHE A 67 2.45 1.55 -1.33
C PHE A 67 1.08 1.33 -1.97
N PHE A 68 0.12 2.23 -1.73
CA PHE A 68 -1.26 2.05 -2.19
C PHE A 68 -1.43 1.91 -3.71
N PRO A 69 -0.87 2.81 -4.55
CA PRO A 69 -1.04 2.69 -6.01
C PRO A 69 -0.37 1.42 -6.54
N LEU A 70 0.80 1.05 -6.01
CA LEU A 70 1.52 -0.14 -6.49
C LEU A 70 0.84 -1.42 -6.05
N PHE A 71 0.35 -1.49 -4.81
CA PHE A 71 -0.50 -2.56 -4.32
C PHE A 71 -1.70 -2.81 -5.25
N ILE A 72 -2.45 -1.76 -5.60
CA ILE A 72 -3.63 -1.87 -6.46
C ILE A 72 -3.23 -2.30 -7.87
N ALA A 73 -2.17 -1.73 -8.42
CA ALA A 73 -1.67 -2.08 -9.74
C ALA A 73 -1.33 -3.57 -9.80
N THR A 74 -0.55 -4.07 -8.84
CA THR A 74 -0.17 -5.49 -8.79
C THR A 74 -1.37 -6.42 -8.58
N GLN A 75 -2.27 -6.11 -7.65
CA GLN A 75 -3.46 -6.92 -7.41
C GLN A 75 -4.31 -7.04 -8.68
N ARG A 76 -4.59 -5.91 -9.34
CA ARG A 76 -5.37 -5.88 -10.59
C ARG A 76 -4.67 -6.63 -11.71
N SER A 77 -3.36 -6.48 -11.84
CA SER A 77 -2.58 -7.22 -12.83
C SER A 77 -2.73 -8.72 -12.65
N VAL A 78 -2.62 -9.25 -11.42
CA VAL A 78 -2.79 -10.68 -11.15
C VAL A 78 -4.21 -11.15 -11.47
N LEU A 79 -5.22 -10.41 -11.02
CA LEU A 79 -6.62 -10.73 -11.29
C LEU A 79 -6.94 -10.73 -12.80
N ASN A 80 -6.36 -9.82 -13.57
CA ASN A 80 -6.54 -9.72 -15.02
C ASN A 80 -5.80 -10.80 -15.83
N LEU A 81 -4.80 -11.48 -15.25
CA LEU A 81 -4.13 -12.62 -15.89
C LEU A 81 -4.90 -13.94 -15.69
N SER A 82 -5.66 -14.05 -14.60
CA SER A 82 -6.50 -15.21 -14.29
C SER A 82 -7.77 -15.49 -15.13
N PRO A 83 -8.27 -14.62 -16.05
CA PRO A 83 -9.42 -14.94 -16.90
C PRO A 83 -9.08 -15.82 -18.12
N GLN A 84 -7.81 -16.18 -18.37
CA GLN A 84 -7.36 -16.82 -19.63
C GLN A 84 -6.82 -18.26 -19.48
N LEU A 85 -6.86 -18.86 -18.29
CA LEU A 85 -6.48 -20.27 -18.05
C LEU A 85 -7.64 -21.04 -17.44
#